data_AF-R5DUW6-F1
#
_entry.id   AF-R5DUW6-F1
#
_cell.length_a   1.000
_cell.length_b   1.000
_cell.length_c   1.000
_cell.angle_alpha   90.00
_cell.angle_beta   90.00
_cell.angle_gamma   90.00
#
_symmetry.space_group_name_H-M   'P 1'
#
loop_
_entity.id
_entity.type
_entity.pdbx_description
1 polymer ?
#
loop_
_entity_poly.entity_id
_entity_poly.type
_entity_poly.pdbx_seq_one_letter_code
_entity_poly.pdbx_strand_id
1 'polypeptide(L)'
;MICCLAVDPAYRKRGIASILLKEALDKLDRDKDITVSTFRENDVKGIAPRKLYKKFGFEEGELIEEFGYPNQRFVLHTDKSADNVIIGTKVTVTVDRPLGR
;
A
#
# COMPACT_ATOMS: atom_id res chain seq x y z
N MET A 1 10.33 0.76 5.97
CA MET A 1 10.75 1.61 4.83
C MET A 1 11.34 0.71 3.75
N ILE A 2 10.91 0.89 2.50
CA ILE A 2 11.49 0.24 1.33
C ILE A 2 12.40 1.27 0.66
N CYS A 3 13.72 1.05 0.70
CA CYS A 3 14.70 1.95 0.11
C CYS A 3 14.97 1.65 -1.37
N CYS A 4 14.99 0.37 -1.77
CA CYS A 4 15.39 -0.03 -3.12
C CYS A 4 14.44 -1.10 -3.68
N LEU A 5 13.77 -0.77 -4.79
CA LEU A 5 13.03 -1.73 -5.61
C LEU A 5 13.37 -1.47 -7.09
N ALA A 6 14.00 -2.44 -7.73
CA ALA A 6 14.44 -2.33 -9.12
C ALA A 6 14.04 -3.58 -9.91
N VAL A 7 13.70 -3.37 -11.17
CA VAL A 7 13.53 -4.43 -12.17
C VAL A 7 14.48 -4.14 -13.31
N ASP A 8 15.28 -5.13 -13.64
CA ASP A 8 16.20 -5.09 -14.77
C ASP A 8 15.46 -4.65 -16.05
N PRO A 9 16.01 -3.72 -16.84
CA PRO A 9 15.36 -3.19 -18.04
C PRO A 9 14.81 -4.24 -19.00
N ALA A 10 15.51 -5.38 -19.17
CA ALA A 10 15.11 -6.46 -20.08
C ALA A 10 13.82 -7.19 -19.62
N TYR A 11 13.46 -7.05 -18.35
CA TYR A 11 12.32 -7.73 -17.72
C TYR A 11 11.19 -6.78 -17.31
N ARG A 12 11.29 -5.48 -17.62
CA ARG A 12 10.21 -4.50 -17.37
C ARG A 12 8.97 -4.83 -18.19
N LYS A 13 7.83 -4.24 -17.80
CA LYS A 13 6.50 -4.44 -18.42
C LYS A 13 5.92 -5.86 -18.32
N ARG A 14 6.50 -6.71 -17.46
CA ARG A 14 6.02 -8.08 -17.18
C ARG A 14 5.32 -8.22 -15.81
N GLY A 15 5.01 -7.11 -15.14
CA GLY A 15 4.38 -7.12 -13.81
C GLY A 15 5.30 -7.46 -12.63
N ILE A 16 6.59 -7.72 -12.86
CA ILE A 16 7.55 -8.16 -11.83
C ILE A 16 7.64 -7.17 -10.67
N ALA A 17 7.64 -5.85 -10.93
CA ALA A 17 7.71 -4.85 -9.87
C ALA A 17 6.52 -4.92 -8.91
N SER A 18 5.32 -5.25 -9.42
CA SER A 18 4.13 -5.47 -8.59
C SER A 18 4.25 -6.73 -7.74
N ILE A 19 4.84 -7.80 -8.28
CA ILE A 19 5.09 -9.05 -7.54
C ILE A 19 6.09 -8.78 -6.41
N LEU A 20 7.22 -8.12 -6.71
CA LEU A 20 8.23 -7.76 -5.71
C LEU A 20 7.67 -6.86 -4.62
N LEU A 21 6.89 -5.84 -4.99
CA LEU A 21 6.27 -4.94 -4.02
C LEU A 21 5.27 -5.69 -3.13
N LYS A 22 4.45 -6.56 -3.71
CA LYS A 22 3.52 -7.39 -2.92
C LYS A 22 4.26 -8.27 -1.92
N GLU A 23 5.29 -8.99 -2.36
CA GLU A 23 6.12 -9.83 -1.49
C GLU A 23 6.80 -9.03 -0.38
N ALA A 24 7.27 -7.81 -0.67
CA ALA A 24 7.82 -6.91 0.34
C ALA A 24 6.75 -6.50 1.37
N LEU A 25 5.56 -6.11 0.91
CA LEU A 25 4.44 -5.74 1.78
C LEU A 25 3.93 -6.92 2.63
N ASP A 26 4.02 -8.16 2.14
CA ASP A 26 3.66 -9.37 2.90
C ASP A 26 4.68 -9.68 4.02
N LYS A 27 5.91 -9.16 3.93
CA LYS A 27 6.99 -9.40 4.90
C LYS A 27 7.27 -8.23 5.84
N LEU A 28 6.71 -7.06 5.56
CA LEU A 28 6.84 -5.88 6.40
C LEU A 28 5.79 -5.87 7.51
N ASP A 29 6.14 -5.22 8.61
CA ASP A 29 5.22 -4.92 9.70
C ASP A 29 4.11 -3.98 9.19
N ARG A 30 2.89 -4.49 9.09
CA ARG A 30 1.72 -3.75 8.58
C ARG A 30 1.00 -2.93 9.64
N ASP A 31 1.39 -3.04 10.91
CA ASP A 31 0.84 -2.20 11.99
C ASP A 31 1.48 -0.80 12.00
N LYS A 32 2.42 -0.56 11.08
CA LYS A 32 3.12 0.71 10.90
C LYS A 32 2.98 1.18 9.47
N ASP A 33 3.03 2.50 9.31
CA ASP A 33 3.12 3.12 7.99
C ASP A 33 4.35 2.61 7.23
N ILE A 34 4.13 2.19 5.99
CA ILE A 34 5.17 1.73 5.10
C ILE A 34 5.53 2.88 4.17
N THR A 35 6.81 3.27 4.16
CA THR A 35 7.29 4.39 3.35
C THR A 35 8.21 3.90 2.23
N VAL A 36 8.12 4.55 1.07
CA VAL A 36 9.08 4.43 -0.04
C VAL A 36 9.57 5.81 -0.45
N SER A 37 10.82 5.91 -0.91
CA SER A 37 11.34 7.10 -1.58
C SER A 37 11.23 6.88 -3.10
N THR A 38 10.68 7.84 -3.82
CA THR A 38 10.58 7.78 -5.29
C THR A 38 10.83 9.14 -5.91
N PHE A 39 11.13 9.18 -7.20
CA PHE A 39 11.32 10.43 -7.93
C PHE A 39 10.08 11.34 -7.85
N ARG A 40 10.32 12.65 -7.94
CA ARG A 40 9.26 13.68 -7.98
C ARG A 40 8.40 13.56 -9.24
N GLU A 41 7.24 14.21 -9.21
CA GLU A 41 6.27 14.18 -10.32
C GLU A 41 6.86 14.60 -11.68
N ASN A 42 7.72 15.62 -11.66
CA ASN A 42 8.32 16.19 -12.87
C ASN A 42 9.55 15.41 -13.38
N ASP A 43 9.93 14.32 -12.71
CA ASP A 43 11.06 13.50 -13.14
C ASP A 43 10.59 12.35 -14.04
N VAL A 44 11.16 12.23 -15.24
CA VAL A 44 10.86 11.18 -16.21
C VAL A 44 11.11 9.78 -15.61
N LYS A 45 12.10 9.63 -14.72
CA LYS A 45 12.38 8.38 -14.01
C LYS A 45 11.23 8.00 -13.05
N GLY A 46 10.44 8.97 -12.61
CA GLY A 46 9.30 8.83 -11.72
C GLY A 46 8.03 8.26 -12.36
N ILE A 47 7.87 8.38 -13.68
CA ILE A 47 6.60 8.03 -14.36
C ILE A 47 6.13 6.61 -14.04
N ALA A 48 7.02 5.62 -14.19
CA ALA A 48 6.71 4.23 -13.92
C ALA A 48 6.58 3.89 -12.42
N PRO A 49 7.56 4.20 -11.55
CA PRO A 49 7.48 3.85 -10.12
C PRO A 49 6.35 4.59 -9.39
N ARG A 50 6.10 5.88 -9.67
CA ARG A 50 4.97 6.62 -9.05
C ARG A 50 3.63 5.97 -9.39
N LYS A 51 3.42 5.59 -10.65
CA LYS A 51 2.20 4.90 -11.08
C LYS A 51 2.05 3.54 -10.39
N LEU A 52 3.15 2.81 -10.17
CA LEU A 52 3.14 1.57 -9.42
C LEU A 52 2.72 1.80 -7.96
N TYR A 53 3.38 2.71 -7.24
CA TYR A 53 3.09 2.93 -5.82
C TYR A 53 1.65 3.44 -5.60
N LYS A 54 1.17 4.37 -6.43
CA LYS A 54 -0.22 4.83 -6.39
C LYS A 54 -1.23 3.70 -6.58
N LYS A 55 -0.93 2.72 -7.46
CA LYS A 55 -1.77 1.54 -7.68
C LYS A 55 -1.90 0.67 -6.41
N PHE A 56 -0.88 0.68 -5.56
CA PHE A 56 -0.85 -0.07 -4.30
C PHE A 56 -1.38 0.74 -3.10
N GLY A 57 -1.94 1.93 -3.33
CA GLY A 57 -2.51 2.76 -2.27
C GLY A 57 -1.51 3.66 -1.55
N PHE A 58 -0.27 3.79 -2.05
CA PHE A 58 0.65 4.77 -1.50
C PHE A 58 0.23 6.19 -1.88
N GLU A 59 0.30 7.08 -0.91
CA GLU A 59 0.00 8.50 -1.02
C GLU A 59 1.28 9.33 -1.10
N GLU A 60 1.18 10.49 -1.75
CA GLU A 60 2.27 11.44 -1.86
C GLU A 60 2.49 12.19 -0.54
N GLY A 61 3.70 12.10 0.02
CA GLY A 61 4.11 12.81 1.21
C GLY A 61 5.14 13.91 0.89
N GLU A 62 6.01 14.15 1.87
CA GLU A 62 7.02 15.20 1.84
C GLU A 62 8.04 15.08 0.68
N LEU A 63 8.44 16.22 0.15
CA LEU A 63 9.58 16.32 -0.75
C LEU A 63 10.87 16.17 0.05
N ILE A 64 11.74 15.27 -0.40
CA ILE A 64 12.98 14.93 0.29
C ILE A 64 14.16 14.96 -0.68
N GLU A 65 15.36 14.83 -0.12
CA GLU A 65 16.56 14.52 -0.87
C GLU A 65 17.10 13.18 -0.37
N GLU A 66 17.43 12.28 -1.29
CA GLU A 66 17.96 10.96 -0.94
C GLU A 66 19.13 10.66 -1.88
N PHE A 67 20.28 10.27 -1.31
CA PHE A 67 21.55 10.09 -2.02
C PHE A 67 21.95 11.30 -2.91
N GLY A 68 21.67 12.52 -2.45
CA GLY A 68 21.95 13.75 -3.20
C GLY A 68 21.01 14.00 -4.39
N TYR A 69 19.87 13.29 -4.47
CA TYR A 69 18.91 13.40 -5.56
C TYR A 69 17.52 13.81 -5.05
N PRO A 70 16.81 14.74 -5.74
CA PRO A 70 15.48 15.17 -5.35
C PRO A 70 14.46 14.04 -5.50
N ASN A 71 13.87 13.65 -4.37
CA ASN A 71 12.86 12.61 -4.29
C ASN A 71 11.60 13.14 -3.58
N GLN A 72 10.61 12.28 -3.47
CA GLN A 72 9.40 12.47 -2.70
C GLN A 72 9.13 11.18 -1.93
N ARG A 73 8.80 11.32 -0.64
CA ARG A 73 8.38 10.22 0.19
C ARG A 73 6.94 9.86 -0.16
N PHE A 74 6.68 8.58 -0.34
CA PHE A 74 5.34 8.03 -0.49
C PHE A 74 5.03 7.17 0.73
N VAL A 75 3.79 7.23 1.21
CA VAL A 75 3.36 6.58 2.45
C VAL A 75 2.17 5.69 2.15
N LEU A 76 2.26 4.42 2.52
CA LEU A 76 1.12 3.53 2.65
C LEU A 76 0.77 3.47 4.12
N HIS A 77 -0.35 4.09 4.48
CA HIS A 77 -0.81 4.09 5.85
C HIS A 77 -1.21 2.68 6.28
N THR A 78 -0.88 2.32 7.52
CA THR A 78 -1.51 1.15 8.12
C THR A 78 -3.01 1.36 8.10
N ASP A 79 -3.78 0.31 7.76
CA ASP A 79 -5.18 0.29 8.12
C ASP A 79 -5.20 0.35 9.64
N LYS A 80 -5.33 1.56 10.18
CA LYS A 80 -5.98 1.72 11.49
C LYS A 80 -7.37 1.16 11.24
N SER A 81 -7.51 -0.16 11.39
CA SER A 81 -8.80 -0.77 11.71
C SER A 81 -9.36 0.20 12.72
N ALA A 82 -10.40 0.92 12.30
CA ALA A 82 -11.15 1.77 13.17
C ALA A 82 -11.22 1.05 14.50
N ASP A 83 -10.84 1.74 15.58
CA ASP A 83 -11.27 1.33 16.91
C ASP A 83 -12.72 0.90 16.73
N ASN A 84 -12.98 -0.40 16.89
CA ASN A 84 -14.29 -0.99 16.65
C ASN A 84 -15.22 -0.42 17.72
N VAL A 85 -15.67 0.82 17.53
CA VAL A 85 -16.78 1.42 18.23
C VAL A 85 -18.01 0.81 17.54
N ILE A 86 -18.25 -0.46 17.89
CA ILE A 86 -19.54 -1.11 17.71
C ILE A 86 -20.48 -0.37 18.67
N ILE A 87 -21.08 0.74 18.21
CA ILE A 87 -22.22 1.33 18.91
C ILE A 87 -23.39 0.37 18.64
N GLY A 88 -23.56 -0.56 19.58
CA GLY A 88 -24.74 -1.40 19.80
C GLY A 88 -25.64 -1.65 18.59
N THR A 89 -25.22 -2.49 17.64
CA THR A 89 -26.20 -3.11 16.73
C THR A 89 -26.70 -4.38 17.39
N LYS A 90 -27.90 -4.30 17.99
CA LYS A 90 -28.65 -5.47 18.47
C LYS A 90 -28.89 -6.42 17.29
N VAL A 91 -28.27 -7.60 17.32
CA VAL A 91 -28.64 -8.71 16.44
C VAL A 91 -29.98 -9.26 16.93
N THR A 92 -31.03 -9.15 16.13
CA THR A 92 -32.29 -9.87 16.35
C THR A 92 -32.25 -11.14 15.53
N VAL A 93 -32.10 -12.28 16.20
CA VAL A 93 -32.23 -13.60 15.58
C VAL A 93 -33.70 -13.98 15.64
N THR A 94 -34.40 -13.95 14.51
CA THR A 94 -35.69 -14.63 14.37
C THR A 94 -35.43 -16.13 14.29
N VAL A 95 -35.78 -16.85 15.36
CA VAL A 95 -35.77 -18.31 15.39
C VAL A 95 -36.99 -18.77 14.60
N ASP A 96 -36.78 -19.23 13.36
CA ASP A 96 -37.84 -19.89 12.60
C ASP A 96 -38.21 -21.20 13.31
N ARG A 97 -39.45 -21.19 13.76
CA ARG A 97 -40.21 -22.22 14.47
C ARG A 97 -40.03 -23.62 13.86
N PRO A 98 -39.80 -24.69 14.65
CA PRO A 98 -39.87 -26.04 14.11
C PRO A 98 -41.27 -26.64 14.25
N LEU A 99 -41.42 -27.77 13.53
CA LEU A 99 -42.41 -28.85 13.66
C LEU A 99 -43.58 -28.83 12.66
N GLY A 100 -43.30 -29.39 11.48
CA GLY A 100 -44.30 -29.95 10.58
C GLY A 100 -44.31 -31.48 10.66
N ARG A 101 -45.40 -31.98 11.26
CA ARG A 101 -46.04 -33.32 11.23
C ARG A 101 -45.27 -34.56 11.69
#